data_AF-A0AAU2P2J5-F1
#
_entry.id   AF-A0AAU2P2J5-F1
#
_cell.length_a   1.000
_cell.length_b   1.000
_cell.length_c   1.000
_cell.angle_alpha   90.00
_cell.angle_beta   90.00
_cell.angle_gamma   90.00
#
_symmetry.space_group_name_H-M   'P 1'
#
loop_
_entity.id
_entity.type
_entity.pdbx_description
1 polymer ?
#
loop_
_entity_poly.entity_id
_entity_poly.type
_entity_poly.pdbx_seq_one_letter_code
_entity_poly.pdbx_strand_id
1 'polypeptide(L)'
;MLNRANELLGANWTLHDLRHTAAYRMARDPGLALTDVQWVLGHAYLSTTQIYIPAGRDEIVEAVRAHHHRQTRLAQAPPVPAAGYRAESLNDLFGGVG
;
A
#
# COMPACT_ATOMS: atom_id res chain seq x y z
N MET A 1 -22.27 25.08 12.15
CA MET A 1 -21.59 25.10 10.83
C MET A 1 -22.07 23.96 9.93
N LEU A 2 -21.96 22.69 10.36
CA LEU A 2 -22.34 21.54 9.52
C LEU A 2 -23.81 21.58 9.03
N ASN A 3 -24.77 21.88 9.92
CA ASN A 3 -26.19 21.98 9.52
C ASN A 3 -26.44 23.01 8.41
N ARG A 4 -25.80 24.18 8.50
CA ARG A 4 -25.90 25.23 7.46
C ARG A 4 -25.30 24.76 6.12
N ALA A 5 -24.18 24.04 6.16
CA ALA A 5 -23.58 23.47 4.94
C ALA A 5 -24.49 22.39 4.34
N ASN A 6 -25.08 21.53 5.17
CA ASN A 6 -26.06 20.53 4.73
C ASN A 6 -27.28 21.16 4.07
N GLU A 7 -27.86 22.21 4.66
CA GLU A 7 -28.98 22.97 4.07
C GLU A 7 -28.62 23.56 2.70
N LEU A 8 -27.45 24.19 2.59
CA LEU A 8 -26.95 24.77 1.35
C LEU A 8 -26.73 23.74 0.23
N LEU A 9 -26.31 22.52 0.61
CA LEU A 9 -25.98 21.44 -0.32
C LEU A 9 -27.15 20.49 -0.58
N GLY A 10 -28.28 20.63 0.12
CA GLY A 10 -29.35 19.64 0.11
C GLY A 10 -28.91 18.25 0.60
N ALA A 11 -27.91 18.21 1.49
CA ALA A 11 -27.30 16.99 2.02
C ALA A 11 -27.76 16.71 3.45
N ASN A 12 -27.47 15.50 3.94
CA ASN A 12 -27.74 15.10 5.33
C ASN A 12 -26.52 14.41 5.94
N TRP A 13 -25.34 15.02 5.78
CA TRP A 13 -24.11 14.44 6.32
C TRP A 13 -23.98 14.66 7.82
N THR A 14 -23.57 13.60 8.50
CA THR A 14 -23.27 13.60 9.92
C THR A 14 -21.77 13.83 10.16
N LEU A 15 -21.39 14.15 11.40
CA LEU A 15 -19.98 14.15 11.79
C LEU A 15 -19.33 12.77 11.60
N HIS A 16 -20.13 11.70 11.70
CA HIS A 16 -19.66 10.34 11.47
C HIS A 16 -19.28 10.11 10.01
N ASP A 17 -20.01 10.68 9.05
CA ASP A 17 -19.69 10.59 7.61
C ASP A 17 -18.37 11.31 7.29
N LEU A 18 -18.14 12.46 7.94
CA LEU A 18 -16.87 13.19 7.83
C LEU A 18 -15.72 12.39 8.44
N ARG A 19 -15.93 11.77 9.61
CA ARG A 19 -14.96 10.87 10.24
C ARG A 19 -14.61 9.71 9.33
N HIS A 20 -15.61 9.07 8.73
CA HIS A 20 -15.42 7.98 7.77
C HIS A 20 -14.60 8.42 6.57
N THR A 21 -14.94 9.57 5.98
CA THR A 21 -14.22 10.09 4.81
C THR A 21 -12.77 10.45 5.14
N ALA A 22 -12.52 11.09 6.28
CA ALA A 22 -11.17 11.42 6.72
C ALA A 22 -10.34 10.16 7.01
N ALA A 23 -10.90 9.20 7.75
CA ALA A 23 -10.24 7.93 8.06
C ALA A 23 -9.91 7.13 6.80
N TYR A 24 -10.84 7.08 5.83
CA TYR A 24 -10.62 6.41 4.55
C TYR A 24 -9.48 7.06 3.75
N ARG A 25 -9.40 8.39 3.70
CA ARG A 25 -8.31 9.10 3.02
C ARG A 25 -6.96 8.90 3.70
N MET A 26 -6.92 9.01 5.03
CA MET A 26 -5.73 8.79 5.83
C MET A 26 -5.18 7.36 5.69
N ALA A 27 -6.05 6.35 5.74
CA ALA A 27 -5.65 4.94 5.61
C ALA A 27 -5.07 4.59 4.23
N ARG A 28 -5.30 5.45 3.22
CA ARG A 28 -4.81 5.29 1.85
C ARG A 28 -3.60 6.17 1.52
N ASP A 29 -3.17 7.02 2.44
CA ASP A 29 -1.96 7.82 2.28
C ASP A 29 -0.72 6.93 2.50
N PRO A 30 0.14 6.72 1.48
CA PRO A 30 1.35 5.91 1.63
C PRO A 30 2.35 6.49 2.65
N GLY A 31 2.27 7.78 2.94
CA GLY A 31 3.11 8.47 3.92
C GLY A 31 2.60 8.38 5.35
N LEU A 32 1.43 7.77 5.59
CA LEU A 32 0.82 7.67 6.91
C LEU A 32 0.64 6.21 7.33
N ALA A 33 1.21 5.83 8.48
CA ALA A 33 1.03 4.50 9.01
C ALA A 33 -0.39 4.33 9.56
N LEU A 34 -0.98 3.14 9.37
CA LEU A 34 -2.32 2.84 9.89
C LEU A 34 -2.41 2.96 11.42
N THR A 35 -1.29 2.72 12.13
CA THR A 35 -1.18 2.92 13.57
C THR A 35 -1.34 4.40 13.97
N ASP A 36 -0.88 5.33 13.13
CA ASP A 36 -1.06 6.76 13.36
C ASP A 36 -2.52 7.14 13.16
N VAL A 37 -3.16 6.58 12.13
CA VAL A 37 -4.61 6.73 11.90
C VAL A 37 -5.41 6.19 13.09
N GLN A 38 -5.01 5.04 13.65
CA GLN A 38 -5.63 4.50 14.87
C GLN A 38 -5.55 5.50 16.03
N TRP A 39 -4.38 6.12 16.21
CA TRP A 39 -4.14 7.10 17.27
C TRP A 39 -5.01 8.35 17.08
N VAL A 40 -5.06 8.90 15.85
CA VAL A 40 -5.90 10.04 15.49
C VAL A 40 -7.38 9.76 15.76
N LEU A 41 -7.85 8.54 15.47
CA LEU A 41 -9.24 8.15 15.67
C LEU A 41 -9.56 7.70 17.11
N GLY A 42 -8.55 7.60 17.99
CA GLY A 42 -8.73 7.14 19.36
C GLY A 42 -9.22 5.69 19.45
N HIS A 43 -8.89 4.85 18.47
CA HIS A 43 -9.33 3.46 18.44
C HIS A 43 -8.48 2.59 19.37
N ALA A 44 -9.14 1.82 20.23
CA ALA A 44 -8.48 0.90 21.15
C ALA A 44 -7.80 -0.27 20.42
N TYR A 45 -8.39 -0.73 19.31
CA TYR A 45 -7.89 -1.87 18.54
C TYR A 45 -7.59 -1.44 17.11
N LEU A 46 -6.45 -1.90 16.59
CA LEU A 46 -6.10 -1.67 15.18
C LEU A 46 -7.16 -2.24 14.23
N SER A 47 -7.80 -3.37 14.60
CA SER A 47 -8.88 -3.98 13.83
C SER A 47 -10.08 -3.06 13.61
N THR A 48 -10.37 -2.16 14.55
CA THR A 48 -11.41 -1.13 14.36
C THR A 48 -11.00 -0.10 13.31
N THR A 49 -9.71 0.20 13.16
CA THR A 49 -9.18 1.08 12.11
C THR A 49 -9.05 0.37 10.77
N GLN A 50 -8.81 -0.95 10.78
CA GLN A 50 -8.68 -1.76 9.56
C GLN A 50 -9.91 -1.71 8.65
N ILE A 51 -11.09 -1.36 9.17
CA ILE A 51 -12.31 -1.16 8.36
C ILE A 51 -12.14 -0.07 7.28
N TYR A 52 -11.15 0.81 7.42
CA TYR A 52 -10.84 1.89 6.49
C TYR A 52 -9.80 1.53 5.44
N ILE A 53 -9.20 0.33 5.53
CA ILE A 53 -8.26 -0.18 4.53
C ILE A 53 -8.89 -0.59 3.21
N PRO A 54 -10.16 -1.07 3.09
CA PRO A 54 -10.55 -1.86 1.93
C PRO A 54 -10.34 -1.06 0.65
N ALA A 55 -9.35 -1.53 -0.11
CA ALA A 55 -9.09 -1.12 -1.46
C ALA A 55 -10.32 -1.49 -2.29
N GLY A 56 -10.69 -0.62 -3.23
CA GLY A 56 -11.70 -0.98 -4.22
C GLY A 56 -11.29 -2.31 -4.87
N ARG A 57 -12.25 -3.15 -5.26
CA ARG A 57 -11.96 -4.47 -5.85
C ARG A 57 -10.88 -4.40 -6.95
N ASP A 58 -10.93 -3.36 -7.77
CA ASP A 58 -9.98 -3.12 -8.86
C ASP A 58 -8.57 -2.77 -8.35
N GLU A 59 -8.47 -1.98 -7.27
CA GLU A 59 -7.21 -1.61 -6.63
C GLU A 59 -6.52 -2.83 -6.00
N ILE A 60 -7.30 -3.76 -5.40
CA ILE A 60 -6.76 -5.02 -4.89
C ILE A 60 -6.19 -5.85 -6.02
N VAL A 61 -6.93 -5.98 -7.13
CA VAL A 61 -6.47 -6.74 -8.30
C VAL A 61 -5.16 -6.15 -8.83
N GLU A 62 -5.07 -4.83 -8.97
CA GLU A 62 -3.87 -4.17 -9.46
C GLU A 62 -2.69 -4.33 -8.48
N ALA A 63 -2.92 -4.14 -7.17
CA ALA A 63 -1.89 -4.31 -6.16
C ALA A 63 -1.33 -5.74 -6.12
N VAL A 64 -2.20 -6.76 -6.25
CA VAL A 64 -1.81 -8.18 -6.30
C VAL A 64 -1.03 -8.48 -7.58
N ARG A 65 -1.47 -7.97 -8.74
CA ARG A 65 -0.71 -8.09 -10.00
C ARG A 65 0.68 -7.48 -9.86
N ALA A 66 0.77 -6.25 -9.37
CA ALA A 66 2.04 -5.55 -9.16
C ALA A 66 2.96 -6.31 -8.19
N HIS A 67 2.39 -6.92 -7.15
CA HIS A 67 3.15 -7.80 -6.24
C HIS A 67 3.75 -8.99 -6.97
N HIS A 68 2.96 -9.75 -7.74
CA HIS A 68 3.46 -10.89 -8.49
C HIS A 68 4.51 -10.50 -9.53
N HIS A 69 4.31 -9.39 -10.26
CA HIS A 69 5.33 -8.88 -11.18
C HIS A 69 6.67 -8.59 -10.49
N ARG A 70 6.65 -7.99 -9.29
CA ARG A 70 7.87 -7.76 -8.50
C ARG A 70 8.53 -9.09 -8.11
N GLN A 71 7.75 -10.08 -7.66
CA GLN A 71 8.27 -11.40 -7.28
C GLN A 71 8.90 -12.12 -8.47
N THR A 72 8.23 -12.13 -9.64
CA THR A 72 8.77 -12.74 -10.86
C THR A 72 10.09 -12.08 -11.27
N ARG A 73 10.17 -10.75 -11.23
CA ARG A 73 11.41 -10.03 -11.55
C ARG A 73 12.56 -10.39 -10.60
N LEU A 74 12.28 -10.55 -9.31
CA LEU A 74 13.28 -10.99 -8.33
C LEU A 74 13.73 -12.43 -8.60
N ALA A 75 12.82 -13.32 -8.94
CA ALA A 75 13.14 -14.71 -9.28
C ALA A 75 13.93 -14.85 -10.59
N GLN A 76 13.78 -13.91 -11.52
CA GLN A 76 14.54 -13.85 -12.77
C GLN A 76 15.94 -13.24 -12.62
N ALA A 77 16.26 -12.65 -11.47
CA ALA A 77 17.60 -12.13 -11.24
C ALA A 77 18.60 -13.32 -11.23
N PRO A 78 19.67 -13.27 -12.04
CA PRO A 78 20.65 -14.34 -12.05
C PRO A 78 21.25 -14.49 -10.64
N PRO A 79 21.44 -15.73 -10.16
CA PRO A 79 22.03 -15.96 -8.86
C PRO A 79 23.43 -15.32 -8.81
N VAL A 80 23.73 -14.61 -7.73
CA VAL A 80 25.09 -14.13 -7.49
C VAL A 80 25.98 -15.36 -7.30
N PRO A 81 27.09 -15.48 -8.04
CA PRO A 81 28.03 -16.58 -7.86
C PRO A 81 28.50 -16.66 -6.39
N ALA A 82 28.69 -17.89 -5.89
CA ALA A 82 29.16 -18.10 -4.53
C ALA A 82 30.50 -17.37 -4.28
N ALA A 83 30.74 -16.97 -3.02
CA ALA A 83 31.99 -16.32 -2.64
C ALA A 83 33.20 -17.22 -2.97
N GLY A 84 34.21 -16.65 -3.65
CA GLY A 84 35.43 -17.35 -4.05
C GLY A 84 35.61 -17.57 -5.56
N TYR A 85 34.56 -17.37 -6.36
CA TYR A 85 34.68 -17.38 -7.82
C TYR A 85 35.10 -16.00 -8.35
N ARG A 86 36.11 -15.96 -9.22
CA ARG A 86 36.49 -14.74 -9.94
C ARG A 86 35.53 -14.48 -11.10
N ALA A 87 35.11 -13.24 -11.25
CA ALA A 87 34.14 -12.85 -12.28
C ALA A 87 34.66 -13.16 -13.70
N GLU A 88 35.95 -12.91 -13.96
CA GLU A 88 36.58 -13.22 -15.26
C GLU A 88 36.55 -14.70 -15.61
N SER A 89 36.82 -15.60 -14.66
CA SER A 89 36.78 -17.05 -14.90
C SER A 89 35.37 -17.54 -15.22
N LEU A 90 34.35 -16.95 -14.58
CA LEU A 90 32.95 -17.26 -14.90
C LEU A 90 32.56 -16.73 -16.28
N ASN A 91 33.11 -15.57 -16.68
CA ASN A 91 32.87 -14.98 -17.99
C ASN A 91 33.45 -15.85 -19.12
N ASP A 92 34.66 -16.38 -18.92
CA ASP A 92 35.29 -17.31 -19.86
C ASP A 92 34.52 -18.64 -19.96
N LEU A 93 34.02 -19.16 -18.82
CA LEU A 93 33.36 -20.47 -18.76
C LEU A 93 31.93 -20.45 -19.33
N PHE A 94 31.19 -19.37 -19.05
CA PHE A 94 29.78 -19.24 -19.42
C PHE A 94 29.54 -18.24 -20.56
N GLY A 95 30.60 -17.67 -21.12
CA GLY A 95 30.56 -16.86 -22.34
C GLY A 95 29.92 -15.48 -22.17
N GLY A 96 30.03 -14.89 -20.97
CA GLY A 96 29.68 -13.52 -20.58
C GLY A 96 28.49 -12.82 -21.26
N VAL A 97 27.51 -12.38 -20.47
CA VAL A 97 26.46 -11.48 -20.99
C VAL A 97 27.11 -10.13 -21.29
N GLY A 98 27.33 -9.85 -22.59
CA GLY A 98 27.63 -8.50 -23.07
C GLY A 98 26.47 -7.54 -22.83
#